data_AF-A0A183BZ58-F1
#
_entry.id   AF-A0A183BZ58-F1
#
_cell.length_a   1.000
_cell.length_b   1.000
_cell.length_c   1.000
_cell.angle_alpha   90.00
_cell.angle_beta   90.00
_cell.angle_gamma   90.00
#
_symmetry.space_group_name_H-M   'P 1'
#
loop_
_entity.id
_entity.type
_entity.pdbx_description
1 polymer ?
#
loop_
_entity_poly.entity_id
_entity_poly.type
_entity_poly.pdbx_seq_one_letter_code
_entity_poly.pdbx_strand_id
1 'polypeptide(L)' 'MATIWVKQKEILAHPKTMAFVSHCGMNSVLESTYYGVPMVCVPFFGDQYYNSESLARQKIGLVVDREQQDTSTNEVP' A
#
# COMPACT_ATOMS: atom_id res chain seq x y z
N MET A 1 7.56 -6.73 18.73
CA MET A 1 8.83 -6.41 18.06
C MET A 1 9.02 -7.40 16.92
N ALA A 2 8.47 -7.10 15.74
CA ALA A 2 8.66 -7.94 14.56
C ALA A 2 9.76 -7.31 13.71
N THR A 3 10.99 -7.76 13.92
CA THR A 3 12.09 -7.42 13.01
C THR A 3 12.81 -8.71 12.68
N ILE A 4 12.27 -9.40 11.67
CA ILE A 4 13.12 -10.16 10.77
C ILE A 4 13.10 -9.38 9.46
N TRP A 5 14.30 -9.02 8.97
CA TRP A 5 14.43 -8.57 7.60
C TRP A 5 13.95 -9.70 6.69
N VAL A 6 13.13 -9.36 5.69
CA VAL A 6 12.59 -10.31 4.74
C VAL A 6 13.07 -9.97 3.34
N LYS A 7 13.22 -11.00 2.51
CA LYS A 7 13.56 -10.85 1.11
C LYS A 7 12.32 -10.45 0.30
N GLN A 8 11.94 -9.18 0.35
CA GLN A 8 10.73 -8.64 -0.30
C GLN A 8 10.60 -9.08 -1.77
N LYS A 9 11.68 -9.03 -2.54
CA LYS A 9 11.69 -9.46 -3.95
C LYS A 9 11.32 -10.93 -4.13
N GLU A 10 11.83 -11.82 -3.27
CA GLU A 10 11.50 -13.25 -3.33
C GLU A 10 10.04 -13.50 -2.95
N ILE A 11 9.50 -12.71 -2.00
CA ILE A 11 8.08 -12.77 -1.64
C ILE A 11 7.21 -12.28 -2.79
N LEU A 12 7.53 -11.14 -3.40
CA LEU A 12 6.76 -10.61 -4.54
C LEU A 12 6.82 -11.53 -5.77
N ALA A 13 7.95 -12.20 -6.01
CA ALA A 13 8.10 -13.17 -7.08
C ALA A 13 7.35 -14.49 -6.83
N HIS A 14 6.91 -14.76 -5.60
CA HIS A 14 6.30 -16.03 -5.25
C HIS A 14 4.88 -16.15 -5.83
N PRO A 15 4.50 -17.26 -6.48
CA PRO A 15 3.22 -17.39 -7.20
C PRO A 15 1.98 -17.35 -6.31
N LYS A 16 2.13 -17.46 -4.98
CA LYS A 16 1.02 -17.31 -4.01
C LYS A 16 0.84 -15.88 -3.51
N THR A 17 1.67 -14.94 -3.95
CA THR A 17 1.56 -13.55 -3.51
C THR A 17 0.50 -12.84 -4.35
N MET A 18 -0.65 -12.59 -3.72
CA MET A 18 -1.83 -12.07 -4.40
C MET A 18 -1.96 -10.55 -4.33
N ALA A 19 -1.37 -9.92 -3.32
CA ALA A 19 -1.44 -8.47 -3.12
C ALA A 19 -0.27 -7.99 -2.27
N PHE A 20 0.10 -6.72 -2.43
CA PHE A 20 1.13 -6.06 -1.64
C PHE A 20 0.60 -4.80 -0.97
N VAL A 21 0.57 -4.79 0.37
CA VAL A 21 0.21 -3.60 1.14
C VAL A 21 1.46 -2.72 1.32
N SER A 22 1.40 -1.47 0.88
CA SER A 22 2.56 -0.57 0.94
C SER A 22 2.13 0.89 1.06
N HIS A 23 3.07 1.72 1.51
CA HIS A 23 2.92 3.17 1.51
C HIS A 23 3.06 3.81 0.12
N CYS A 24 3.30 3.02 -0.92
CA CYS A 24 3.42 3.50 -2.31
C CYS A 24 4.62 4.42 -2.58
N GLY A 25 5.72 4.23 -1.86
CA GLY A 25 7.01 4.77 -2.29
C GLY A 25 7.42 4.16 -3.64
N MET A 26 8.04 4.95 -4.51
CA MET A 26 8.34 4.57 -5.89
C MET A 26 9.08 3.23 -6.02
N ASN A 27 10.01 2.91 -5.12
CA ASN A 27 10.71 1.62 -5.14
C ASN A 27 9.76 0.43 -4.94
N SER A 28 8.83 0.52 -4.00
CA SER A 28 7.81 -0.52 -3.77
C SER A 28 6.87 -0.64 -4.96
N VAL A 29 6.51 0.48 -5.58
CA VAL A 29 5.67 0.51 -6.79
C VAL A 29 6.35 -0.22 -7.95
N LEU A 30 7.62 0.09 -8.20
CA LEU A 30 8.41 -0.57 -9.24
C LEU A 30 8.53 -2.08 -9.01
N GLU A 31 8.85 -2.51 -7.79
CA GLU A 31 8.96 -3.94 -7.48
C GLU A 31 7.63 -4.67 -7.63
N SER A 32 6.54 -4.11 -7.10
CA SER A 32 5.20 -4.71 -7.22
C SER A 32 4.76 -4.85 -8.67
N THR A 33 4.97 -3.80 -9.46
CA THR A 33 4.57 -3.77 -10.87
C THR A 33 5.42 -4.73 -11.70
N TYR A 34 6.72 -4.80 -11.43
CA TYR A 34 7.64 -5.73 -12.10
C TYR A 34 7.22 -7.20 -11.90
N TYR A 35 6.81 -7.57 -10.69
CA TYR A 35 6.33 -8.93 -10.39
C TYR A 35 4.84 -9.14 -10.65
N GLY A 36 4.12 -8.12 -11.15
CA GLY A 36 2.69 -8.24 -11.48
C GLY A 36 1.77 -8.40 -10.26
N VAL A 37 2.19 -7.91 -9.08
CA VAL A 37 1.41 -8.01 -7.85
C VAL A 37 0.61 -6.69 -7.66
N PRO A 38 -0.73 -6.74 -7.54
CA PRO A 38 -1.53 -5.54 -7.30
C PRO A 38 -1.30 -4.99 -5.88
N MET A 39 -1.49 -3.68 -5.72
CA MET A 39 -1.16 -2.98 -4.49
C MET A 39 -2.37 -2.53 -3.67
N VAL A 40 -2.30 -2.67 -2.35
CA VAL A 40 -3.16 -1.93 -1.41
C VAL A 40 -2.36 -0.75 -0.90
N CYS A 41 -2.79 0.43 -1.27
CA CYS A 41 -2.04 1.67 -1.16
C CYS A 41 -2.42 2.41 0.12
N VAL A 42 -1.44 2.64 0.99
CA VAL A 42 -1.61 3.32 2.29
C VAL A 42 -0.64 4.49 2.38
N PRO A 43 -0.82 5.56 1.57
CA PRO A 43 0.12 6.66 1.50
C PRO A 43 0.18 7.44 2.82
N PHE A 44 1.35 7.99 3.14
CA PHE A 44 1.58 8.81 4.33
C PHE A 44 2.02 10.23 4.00
N PHE A 45 2.93 10.41 3.05
CA PHE A 45 3.48 11.74 2.73
C PHE A 45 4.07 11.82 1.32
N GLY A 46 4.24 13.05 0.82
CA GLY A 46 5.01 13.33 -0.39
C GLY A 46 4.43 12.70 -1.66
N ASP A 47 5.31 12.11 -2.47
CA ASP A 47 5.01 11.51 -3.77
C ASP A 47 4.09 10.27 -3.68
N GLN A 48 3.97 9.68 -2.49
CA GLN A 48 3.18 8.48 -2.23
C GLN A 48 1.71 8.65 -2.63
N TYR A 49 1.13 9.83 -2.39
CA TYR A 49 -0.25 10.13 -2.79
C TYR A 49 -0.42 10.06 -4.30
N TYR A 50 0.46 10.70 -5.06
CA TYR A 50 0.43 10.68 -6.52
C TYR A 50 0.69 9.27 -7.07
N ASN A 51 1.65 8.55 -6.51
CA ASN A 51 1.95 7.18 -6.91
C ASN A 51 0.73 6.27 -6.67
N SER A 52 0.07 6.40 -5.52
CA SER A 52 -1.12 5.62 -5.18
C SER A 52 -2.31 5.91 -6.11
N GLU A 53 -2.51 7.17 -6.47
CA GLU A 53 -3.55 7.58 -7.40
C GLU A 53 -3.28 7.06 -8.82
N SER A 54 -2.03 7.10 -9.27
CA SER A 54 -1.61 6.53 -10.55
C SER A 54 -1.91 5.03 -10.65
N LEU A 55 -1.59 4.28 -9.59
CA LEU A 55 -1.89 2.84 -9.49
C LEU A 55 -3.39 2.55 -9.54
N ALA A 56 -4.20 3.36 -8.85
CA ALA A 56 -5.66 3.23 -8.87
C ALA A 56 -6.23 3.52 -10.26
N ARG A 57 -5.77 4.58 -10.93
CA ARG A 57 -6.16 4.92 -12.31
C ARG A 57 -5.83 3.80 -13.30
N GLN A 58 -4.71 3.11 -13.10
CA GLN A 58 -4.30 1.96 -13.91
C GLN A 58 -5.01 0.66 -13.53
N LYS A 59 -5.88 0.67 -12.51
CA LYS A 59 -6.62 -0.51 -12.00
C LYS A 59 -5.71 -1.63 -11.47
N ILE A 60 -4.52 -1.27 -11.00
CA ILE A 60 -3.54 -2.19 -10.39
C ILE A 60 -3.28 -1.86 -8.91
N GLY A 61 -4.01 -0.91 -8.35
CA GLY A 61 -3.99 -0.65 -6.91
C GLY A 61 -5.32 -0.12 -6.36
N LEU A 62 -5.49 -0.26 -5.04
CA LEU A 62 -6.61 0.26 -4.27
C LEU A 62 -6.07 1.24 -3.23
N VAL A 63 -6.52 2.49 -3.27
CA VAL A 63 -6.17 3.49 -2.24
C VAL A 63 -7.06 3.30 -1.02
N VAL A 64 -6.42 3.18 0.14
CA VAL A 64 -7.11 3.16 1.43
C VAL A 64 -7.32 4.60 1.87
N ASP A 65 -8.56 5.05 1.84
CA ASP A 65 -8.94 6.32 2.42
C ASP A 65 -8.78 6.24 3.94
N ARG A 66 -7.81 6.99 4.47
CA ARG A 66 -7.75 7.25 5.89
C ARG A 66 -8.67 8.42 6.16
N GLU A 67 -9.94 8.13 6.46
CA GLU A 67 -10.72 9.06 7.27
C GLU A 67 -9.85 9.40 8.49
N GLN A 68 -9.54 10.69 8.67
CA GLN A 68 -9.12 11.16 9.98
C GLN A 68 -10.19 10.63 10.93
N GLN A 69 -9.81 9.74 11.83
CA GLN A 69 -10.73 9.26 12.85
C GLN A 69 -11.31 10.51 13.50
N ASP A 70 -12.60 10.77 13.28
CA ASP A 70 -13.32 11.78 14.03
C ASP A 70 -13.17 11.41 15.50
N THR A 71 -12.22 12.06 16.18
CA THR A 71 -12.14 12.10 17.63
C THR A 71 -13.26 13.01 18.12
N SER A 72 -14.49 12.66 17.75
CA SER A 72 -15.72 13.25 18.24
C SER A 72 -16.25 12.24 19.25
N THR A 73 -15.94 12.51 20.51
CA THR A 73 -16.62 12.01 21.71
C THR A 73 -17.96 11.33 21.43
N ASN A 74 -18.02 10.01 21.62
CA ASN A 74 -19.26 9.34 21.97
C ASN A 74 -19.67 9.82 23.38
N GLU A 75 -20.24 11.02 23.49
CA GLU A 75 -21.21 11.26 24.55
C GLU A 75 -22.51 10.58 24.13
N VAL A 76 -22.73 9.39 24.69
CA VAL A 76 -24.01 8.68 24.60
C VAL A 76 -24.90 9.26 25.71
N PRO A 77 -26.16 9.67 25.41
CA PRO A 77 -27.11 10.09 26.44
C PRO A 77 -27.53 8.94 27.37
#